data_AF-A0A251XQK4-F1
#
_entry.id   AF-A0A251XQK4-F1
#
_cell.length_a   1.000
_cell.length_b   1.000
_cell.length_c   1.000
_cell.angle_alpha   90.00
_cell.angle_beta   90.00
_cell.angle_gamma   90.00
#
_symmetry.space_group_name_H-M   'P 1'
#
loop_
_entity.id
_entity.type
_entity.pdbx_description
1 polymer ?
#
loop_
_entity_poly.entity_id
_entity_poly.type
_entity_poly.pdbx_seq_one_letter_code
_entity_poly.pdbx_strand_id
1 'polypeptide(L)'
;MKLYVLGAVVQAVEEGRLGWDDPLTVTDDVRSLPSGELQDAPTGTVVSVRETAAKMIAISDNTATDMLIAAVGREAVEAQLAELGHSDPPRNVPLMTTRDLFRVGWQDDGALRARWADGDATERRALLDGLPGGVLDIPVSAVSDVAWTDGADWFATPDDIARAQLGLAALAATPAGEPVRGILAANPGLPEPERFDHVAFKGGSSVGTLALAYLLGDGDAAWTVVVQAAAGDAADLERQSAYAGLAADAAALIADGSRG
;
A
#
# COMPACT_ATOMS: atom_id res chain seq x y z
N MET A 1 3.24 -2.58 0.82
CA MET A 1 2.17 -2.95 1.77
C MET A 1 0.78 -3.09 1.13
N LYS A 2 0.16 -2.05 0.56
CA LYS A 2 -1.26 -2.12 0.10
C LYS A 2 -1.56 -3.19 -0.97
N LEU A 3 -0.57 -3.53 -1.80
CA LEU A 3 -0.66 -4.66 -2.74
C LEU A 3 -0.82 -6.00 -2.00
N TYR A 4 -0.07 -6.21 -0.90
CA TYR A 4 -0.17 -7.41 -0.07
C TYR A 4 -1.48 -7.47 0.72
N VAL A 5 -2.00 -6.31 1.17
CA VAL A 5 -3.34 -6.24 1.78
C VAL A 5 -4.41 -6.69 0.78
N LEU A 6 -4.32 -6.26 -0.48
CA LEU A 6 -5.26 -6.70 -1.51
C LEU A 6 -5.19 -8.21 -1.76
N GLY A 7 -3.99 -8.81 -1.76
CA GLY A 7 -3.81 -10.26 -1.82
C GLY A 7 -4.51 -10.98 -0.66
N ALA A 8 -4.40 -10.44 0.56
CA ALA A 8 -5.02 -11.04 1.74
C ALA A 8 -6.56 -10.97 1.69
N VAL A 9 -7.10 -9.90 1.11
CA VAL A 9 -8.54 -9.77 0.85
C VAL A 9 -9.00 -10.84 -0.13
N VAL A 10 -8.29 -11.03 -1.26
CA VAL A 10 -8.64 -12.08 -2.23
C VAL A 10 -8.59 -13.47 -1.58
N GLN A 11 -7.54 -13.75 -0.80
CA GLN A 11 -7.42 -15.03 -0.08
C GLN A 11 -8.60 -15.24 0.89
N ALA A 12 -9.00 -14.21 1.65
CA ALA A 12 -10.14 -14.29 2.55
C ALA A 12 -11.47 -14.52 1.80
N VAL A 13 -11.59 -13.97 0.59
CA VAL A 13 -12.74 -14.21 -0.30
C VAL A 13 -12.75 -15.63 -0.84
N GLU A 14 -11.60 -16.14 -1.29
CA GLU A 14 -11.47 -17.51 -1.77
C GLU A 14 -11.81 -18.53 -0.67
N GLU A 15 -11.43 -18.25 0.57
CA GLU A 15 -11.74 -19.08 1.75
C GLU A 15 -13.19 -18.90 2.25
N GLY A 16 -13.98 -17.99 1.68
CA GLY A 16 -15.35 -17.72 2.09
C GLY A 16 -15.48 -17.06 3.47
N ARG A 17 -14.39 -16.47 4.00
CA ARG A 17 -14.39 -15.73 5.27
C ARG A 17 -14.82 -14.27 5.11
N LEU A 18 -14.73 -13.74 3.90
CA LEU A 18 -15.07 -12.37 3.54
C LEU A 18 -15.73 -12.35 2.16
N GLY A 19 -16.69 -11.49 1.92
CA GLY A 19 -17.30 -11.23 0.62
C GLY A 19 -16.96 -9.82 0.13
N TRP A 20 -16.85 -9.64 -1.20
CA TRP A 20 -16.61 -8.31 -1.78
C TRP A 20 -17.72 -7.28 -1.47
N ASP A 21 -18.94 -7.76 -1.22
CA ASP A 21 -20.08 -6.91 -0.88
C ASP A 21 -20.34 -6.86 0.64
N ASP A 22 -19.51 -7.53 1.45
CA ASP A 22 -19.65 -7.49 2.90
C ASP A 22 -19.41 -6.06 3.43
N PRO A 23 -20.17 -5.63 4.44
CA PRO A 23 -20.04 -4.30 5.01
C PRO A 23 -18.82 -4.21 5.93
N LEU A 24 -18.01 -3.17 5.74
CA LEU A 24 -17.01 -2.70 6.68
C LEU A 24 -17.44 -1.34 7.24
N THR A 25 -17.08 -1.07 8.50
CA THR A 25 -17.49 0.13 9.22
C THR A 25 -16.28 0.99 9.55
N VAL A 26 -16.36 2.29 9.26
CA VAL A 26 -15.38 3.27 9.72
C VAL A 26 -15.53 3.44 11.23
N THR A 27 -14.52 3.02 11.99
CA THR A 27 -14.42 3.20 13.44
C THR A 27 -13.23 4.07 13.80
N ASP A 28 -13.21 4.60 15.02
CA ASP A 28 -12.07 5.39 15.51
C ASP A 28 -10.79 4.56 15.64
N ASP A 29 -10.91 3.23 15.80
CA ASP A 29 -9.79 2.30 15.92
C ASP A 29 -9.08 2.02 14.58
N VAL A 30 -9.74 2.26 13.44
CA VAL A 30 -9.17 2.09 12.09
C VAL A 30 -8.93 3.41 11.36
N ARG A 31 -9.42 4.53 11.88
CA ARG A 31 -9.31 5.87 11.27
C ARG A 31 -7.85 6.35 11.22
N SER A 32 -7.24 6.41 10.04
CA SER A 32 -5.85 6.82 9.88
C SER A 32 -5.70 8.28 9.45
N LEU A 33 -4.47 8.75 9.28
CA LEU A 33 -4.18 10.04 8.66
C LEU A 33 -4.22 9.92 7.13
N PRO A 34 -4.36 11.04 6.38
CA PRO A 34 -4.26 11.04 4.93
C PRO A 34 -2.96 10.39 4.40
N SER A 35 -2.88 9.96 3.15
CA SER A 35 -3.87 10.08 2.06
C SER A 35 -5.15 9.26 2.25
N GLY A 36 -6.23 9.72 1.61
CA GLY A 36 -7.55 9.09 1.67
C GLY A 36 -8.67 10.11 1.82
N GLU A 37 -9.89 9.59 1.96
CA GLU A 37 -11.09 10.38 2.29
C GLU A 37 -11.90 9.75 3.44
N LEU A 38 -11.77 8.45 3.70
CA LEU A 38 -12.53 7.77 4.76
C LEU A 38 -12.16 8.25 6.17
N GLN A 39 -11.00 8.87 6.35
CA GLN A 39 -10.66 9.52 7.62
C GLN A 39 -11.58 10.69 7.98
N ASP A 40 -12.26 11.29 6.99
CA ASP A 40 -13.18 12.42 7.17
C ASP A 40 -14.64 11.95 7.27
N ALA A 41 -14.91 10.68 6.98
CA ALA A 41 -16.24 10.10 7.10
C ALA A 41 -16.69 10.05 8.59
N PRO A 42 -18.00 10.22 8.87
CA PRO A 42 -18.53 10.01 10.22
C PRO A 42 -18.24 8.59 10.74
N THR A 43 -17.99 8.48 12.04
CA THR A 43 -17.88 7.15 12.69
C THR A 43 -19.21 6.41 12.52
N GLY A 44 -19.13 5.14 12.10
CA GLY A 44 -20.29 4.33 11.75
C GLY A 44 -20.65 4.33 10.26
N THR A 45 -19.95 5.10 9.41
CA THR A 45 -20.11 4.99 7.94
C THR A 45 -19.79 3.56 7.49
N VAL A 46 -20.71 2.97 6.71
CA VAL A 46 -20.59 1.61 6.17
C VAL A 46 -20.18 1.68 4.70
N VAL A 47 -19.17 0.90 4.33
CA VAL A 47 -18.59 0.81 2.99
C VAL A 47 -18.36 -0.66 2.68
N SER A 48 -18.59 -1.12 1.44
CA SER A 48 -18.31 -2.53 1.11
C SER A 48 -16.82 -2.84 1.09
N VAL A 49 -16.42 -4.11 1.22
CA VAL A 49 -15.03 -4.56 1.02
C VAL A 49 -14.51 -4.11 -0.35
N ARG A 50 -15.32 -4.22 -1.41
CA ARG A 50 -14.96 -3.80 -2.78
C ARG A 50 -14.67 -2.31 -2.86
N GLU A 51 -15.54 -1.47 -2.31
CA GLU A 51 -15.32 -0.02 -2.32
C GLU A 51 -14.13 0.36 -1.43
N THR A 52 -13.97 -0.29 -0.27
CA THR A 52 -12.82 -0.08 0.62
C THR A 52 -11.50 -0.42 -0.09
N ALA A 53 -11.43 -1.56 -0.80
CA ALA A 53 -10.27 -1.95 -1.59
C ALA A 53 -10.00 -0.99 -2.77
N ALA A 54 -11.06 -0.51 -3.44
CA ALA A 54 -10.92 0.49 -4.49
C ALA A 54 -10.32 1.80 -3.96
N LYS A 55 -10.79 2.32 -2.81
CA LYS A 55 -10.22 3.53 -2.19
C LYS A 55 -8.77 3.31 -1.72
N MET A 56 -8.48 2.16 -1.10
CA MET A 56 -7.12 1.78 -0.69
C MET A 56 -6.13 1.84 -1.87
N ILE A 57 -6.54 1.41 -3.06
CA ILE A 57 -5.65 1.36 -4.22
C ILE A 57 -5.63 2.69 -4.97
N ALA A 58 -6.81 3.19 -5.38
CA ALA A 58 -6.93 4.32 -6.32
C ALA A 58 -6.42 5.64 -5.74
N ILE A 59 -6.80 5.96 -4.50
CA ILE A 59 -6.44 7.21 -3.82
C ILE A 59 -5.49 6.98 -2.65
N SER A 60 -5.00 5.74 -2.49
CA SER A 60 -4.13 5.37 -1.39
C SER A 60 -4.77 5.66 -0.02
N ASP A 61 -6.07 5.39 0.15
CA ASP A 61 -6.76 5.66 1.41
C ASP A 61 -6.20 4.81 2.56
N ASN A 62 -5.66 5.47 3.58
CA ASN A 62 -5.04 4.84 4.75
C ASN A 62 -6.08 4.27 5.72
N THR A 63 -7.22 4.94 5.91
CA THR A 63 -8.31 4.40 6.72
C THR A 63 -8.90 3.16 6.07
N ALA A 64 -9.10 3.17 4.75
CA ALA A 64 -9.53 2.00 4.00
C ALA A 64 -8.53 0.85 4.11
N THR A 65 -7.23 1.16 4.09
CA THR A 65 -6.17 0.16 4.27
C THR A 65 -6.29 -0.53 5.63
N ASP A 66 -6.41 0.25 6.70
CA ASP A 66 -6.45 -0.28 8.06
C ASP A 66 -7.79 -0.98 8.36
N MET A 67 -8.89 -0.57 7.73
CA MET A 67 -10.16 -1.31 7.72
C MET A 67 -10.00 -2.72 7.12
N LEU A 68 -9.29 -2.84 6.00
CA LEU A 68 -9.06 -4.15 5.36
C LEU A 68 -8.11 -5.01 6.17
N ILE A 69 -7.04 -4.44 6.73
CA ILE A 69 -6.13 -5.16 7.63
C ILE A 69 -6.90 -5.68 8.86
N ALA A 70 -7.77 -4.86 9.45
CA ALA A 70 -8.62 -5.28 10.56
C ALA A 70 -9.59 -6.41 10.18
N ALA A 71 -10.14 -6.39 8.96
CA ALA A 71 -11.06 -7.40 8.47
C ALA A 71 -10.38 -8.75 8.19
N VAL A 72 -9.17 -8.75 7.62
CA VAL A 72 -8.47 -9.98 7.22
C VAL A 72 -7.51 -10.52 8.28
N GLY A 73 -7.05 -9.66 9.20
CA GLY A 73 -6.03 -9.95 10.20
C GLY A 73 -4.62 -9.62 9.74
N ARG A 74 -3.77 -9.16 10.67
CA ARG A 74 -2.37 -8.76 10.39
C ARG A 74 -1.57 -9.93 9.81
N GLU A 75 -1.70 -11.10 10.42
CA GLU A 75 -0.99 -12.32 10.03
C GLU A 75 -1.35 -12.78 8.61
N ALA A 76 -2.60 -12.55 8.17
CA ALA A 76 -3.02 -12.87 6.81
C ALA A 76 -2.30 -11.98 5.80
N VAL A 77 -2.08 -10.70 6.11
CA VAL A 77 -1.29 -9.80 5.26
C VAL A 77 0.20 -10.14 5.31
N GLU A 78 0.72 -10.51 6.47
CA GLU A 78 2.11 -10.98 6.63
C GLU A 78 2.38 -12.23 5.78
N ALA A 79 1.46 -13.19 5.75
CA ALA A 79 1.57 -14.39 4.90
C ALA A 79 1.63 -14.02 3.41
N GLN A 80 0.89 -13.00 2.99
CA GLN A 80 0.88 -12.55 1.59
C GLN A 80 2.21 -11.96 1.12
N LEU A 81 3.09 -11.52 2.03
CA LEU A 81 4.45 -11.14 1.63
C LEU A 81 5.13 -12.32 0.92
N ALA A 82 5.08 -13.52 1.51
CA ALA A 82 5.68 -14.72 0.91
C ALA A 82 4.91 -15.17 -0.34
N GLU A 83 3.58 -15.27 -0.27
CA GLU A 83 2.74 -15.75 -1.38
C GLU A 83 2.85 -14.88 -2.64
N LEU A 84 3.01 -13.57 -2.47
CA LEU A 84 3.19 -12.62 -3.57
C LEU A 84 4.67 -12.34 -3.90
N GLY A 85 5.58 -13.17 -3.38
CA GLY A 85 6.97 -13.24 -3.82
C GLY A 85 7.91 -12.20 -3.21
N HIS A 86 7.62 -11.62 -2.05
CA HIS A 86 8.57 -10.78 -1.33
C HIS A 86 9.81 -11.60 -0.93
N SER A 87 11.02 -11.11 -1.23
CA SER A 87 12.27 -11.86 -1.03
C SER A 87 12.72 -11.93 0.42
N ASP A 88 12.25 -11.01 1.26
CA ASP A 88 12.58 -10.95 2.69
C ASP A 88 11.35 -10.62 3.57
N PRO A 89 10.34 -11.51 3.66
CA PRO A 89 9.13 -11.26 4.46
C PRO A 89 9.39 -10.82 5.91
N PRO A 90 10.35 -11.41 6.67
CA PRO A 90 10.62 -11.01 8.05
C PRO A 90 10.92 -9.53 8.24
N ARG A 91 11.42 -8.82 7.21
CA ARG A 91 11.69 -7.38 7.27
C ARG A 91 10.46 -6.51 7.51
N ASN A 92 9.29 -7.02 7.15
CA ASN A 92 7.99 -6.36 7.35
C ASN A 92 7.13 -7.10 8.38
N VAL A 93 7.72 -7.92 9.25
CA VAL A 93 7.02 -8.65 10.33
C VAL A 93 7.61 -8.24 11.69
N PRO A 94 6.81 -7.70 12.63
CA PRO A 94 5.37 -7.46 12.52
C PRO A 94 5.04 -6.39 11.46
N LEU A 95 3.99 -6.64 10.69
CA LEU A 95 3.49 -5.66 9.72
C LEU A 95 2.99 -4.46 10.50
N MET A 96 3.38 -3.24 10.17
CA MET A 96 2.71 -2.03 10.67
C MET A 96 1.44 -1.75 9.83
N THR A 97 0.33 -1.43 10.49
CA THR A 97 -0.78 -0.71 9.83
C THR A 97 -0.34 0.71 9.45
N THR A 98 -1.14 1.46 8.68
CA THR A 98 -0.80 2.86 8.40
C THR A 98 -0.84 3.69 9.69
N ARG A 99 -1.79 3.41 10.60
CA ARG A 99 -1.85 4.02 11.93
C ARG A 99 -0.62 3.70 12.78
N ASP A 100 -0.17 2.45 12.76
CA ASP A 100 1.06 2.04 13.45
C ASP A 100 2.25 2.85 12.95
N LEU A 101 2.40 3.00 11.63
CA LEU A 101 3.47 3.83 11.04
C LEU A 101 3.39 5.27 11.53
N PHE A 102 2.21 5.90 11.54
CA PHE A 102 2.10 7.29 11.99
C PHE A 102 2.50 7.46 13.46
N ARG A 103 2.10 6.52 14.31
CA ARG A 103 2.46 6.52 15.73
C ARG A 103 3.95 6.29 15.93
N VAL A 104 4.49 5.21 15.36
CA VAL A 104 5.90 4.89 15.46
C VAL A 104 6.75 6.03 14.90
N GLY A 105 6.36 6.59 13.76
CA GLY A 105 7.13 7.63 13.08
C GLY A 105 7.13 8.98 13.80
N TRP A 106 5.99 9.45 14.33
CA TRP A 106 5.82 10.85 14.71
C TRP A 106 5.00 11.11 15.99
N GLN A 107 4.57 10.07 16.71
CA GLN A 107 4.00 10.26 18.05
C GLN A 107 5.11 10.42 19.10
N ASP A 108 4.80 11.14 20.17
CA ASP A 108 5.66 11.31 21.34
C ASP A 108 7.09 11.78 20.98
N ASP A 109 7.19 12.70 20.01
CA ASP A 109 8.46 13.28 19.55
C ASP A 109 9.49 12.21 19.12
N GLY A 110 9.00 11.13 18.50
CA GLY A 110 9.84 10.03 18.00
C GLY A 110 10.30 9.04 19.08
N ALA A 111 9.82 9.13 20.32
CA ALA A 111 10.16 8.16 21.36
C ALA A 111 9.74 6.72 20.99
N LEU A 112 8.61 6.55 20.29
CA LEU A 112 8.20 5.25 19.77
C LEU A 112 9.12 4.78 18.62
N ARG A 113 9.59 5.70 17.76
CA ARG A 113 10.56 5.41 16.69
C ARG A 113 11.85 4.83 17.24
N ALA A 114 12.42 5.45 18.28
CA ALA A 114 13.64 4.98 18.92
C ALA A 114 13.47 3.55 19.48
N ARG A 115 12.35 3.29 20.18
CA ARG A 115 12.04 1.94 20.70
C ARG A 115 11.84 0.92 19.58
N TRP A 116 11.24 1.32 18.46
CA TRP A 116 11.09 0.47 17.29
C TRP A 116 12.44 0.14 16.64
N ALA A 117 13.32 1.13 16.51
CA ALA A 117 14.64 0.97 15.92
C ALA A 117 15.50 -0.03 16.70
N ASP A 118 15.49 0.08 18.04
CA ASP A 118 16.28 -0.78 18.94
C ASP A 118 15.66 -2.18 19.14
N GLY A 119 14.36 -2.33 18.88
CA GLY A 119 13.62 -3.54 19.20
C GLY A 119 13.75 -4.67 18.17
N ASP A 120 13.75 -5.91 18.65
CA ASP A 120 13.60 -7.10 17.80
C ASP A 120 12.12 -7.34 17.37
N ALA A 121 11.85 -8.40 16.62
CA ALA A 121 10.50 -8.69 16.13
C ALA A 121 9.47 -8.92 17.26
N THR A 122 9.90 -9.51 18.39
CA THR A 122 9.05 -9.76 19.56
C THR A 122 8.73 -8.44 20.27
N GLU A 123 9.76 -7.61 20.48
CA GLU A 123 9.63 -6.31 21.14
C GLU A 123 8.80 -5.34 20.29
N ARG A 124 9.00 -5.33 18.98
CA ARG A 124 8.18 -4.57 18.03
C ARG A 124 6.72 -5.01 18.05
N ARG A 125 6.44 -6.32 18.09
CA ARG A 125 5.07 -6.84 18.19
C ARG A 125 4.42 -6.37 19.48
N ALA A 126 5.11 -6.53 20.61
CA ALA A 126 4.63 -6.07 21.91
C ALA A 126 4.42 -4.54 21.96
N LEU A 127 5.27 -3.77 21.25
CA LEU A 127 5.09 -2.33 21.11
C LEU A 127 3.79 -2.01 20.36
N LEU A 128 3.55 -2.63 19.21
CA LEU A 128 2.32 -2.41 18.42
C LEU A 128 1.06 -2.85 19.19
N ASP A 129 1.09 -4.02 19.83
CA ASP A 129 -0.04 -4.55 20.61
C ASP A 129 -0.37 -3.68 21.84
N GLY A 130 0.62 -2.93 22.34
CA GLY A 130 0.46 -1.99 23.46
C GLY A 130 -0.03 -0.60 23.06
N LEU A 131 -0.16 -0.29 21.76
CA LEU A 131 -0.63 1.02 21.31
C LEU A 131 -2.13 1.19 21.61
N PRO A 132 -2.58 2.37 22.07
CA PRO A 132 -3.98 2.58 22.44
C PRO A 132 -4.91 2.50 21.23
N GLY A 133 -6.19 2.15 21.42
CA GLY A 133 -7.23 2.33 20.40
C GLY A 133 -7.59 3.81 20.17
N GLY A 134 -8.68 4.05 19.45
CA GLY A 134 -9.29 5.37 19.28
C GLY A 134 -8.62 6.29 18.27
N VAL A 135 -9.11 7.53 18.17
CA VAL A 135 -8.66 8.52 17.18
C VAL A 135 -7.15 8.80 17.32
N LEU A 136 -6.45 8.88 16.19
CA LEU A 136 -5.05 9.33 16.18
C LEU A 136 -4.97 10.81 16.54
N ASP A 137 -4.28 11.12 17.63
CA ASP A 137 -3.95 12.49 18.05
C ASP A 137 -2.54 12.85 17.59
N ILE A 138 -2.36 12.91 16.27
CA ILE A 138 -1.09 13.31 15.63
C ILE A 138 -1.45 14.35 14.58
N PRO A 139 -1.04 15.62 14.73
CA PRO A 139 -1.32 16.63 13.71
C PRO A 139 -0.52 16.29 12.44
N VAL A 140 -1.14 16.44 11.26
CA VAL A 140 -0.49 16.17 9.96
C VAL A 140 0.84 16.94 9.83
N SER A 141 0.93 18.15 10.40
CA SER A 141 2.15 18.96 10.39
C SER A 141 3.31 18.37 11.21
N ALA A 142 3.06 17.41 12.11
CA ALA A 142 4.12 16.69 12.82
C ALA A 142 4.80 15.63 11.93
N VAL A 143 4.14 15.17 10.87
CA VAL A 143 4.67 14.18 9.92
C VAL A 143 5.70 14.86 9.01
N SER A 144 6.93 14.99 9.51
CA SER A 144 7.98 15.83 8.90
C SER A 144 9.38 15.22 8.95
N ASP A 145 9.67 14.38 9.94
CA ASP A 145 10.93 13.66 10.03
C ASP A 145 10.97 12.42 9.12
N VAL A 146 12.15 12.13 8.57
CA VAL A 146 12.44 10.87 7.88
C VAL A 146 12.49 9.73 8.91
N ALA A 147 11.60 8.75 8.77
CA ALA A 147 11.47 7.63 9.72
C ALA A 147 11.98 6.28 9.17
N TRP A 148 12.09 6.14 7.85
CA TRP A 148 12.45 4.86 7.22
C TRP A 148 13.86 4.39 7.56
N THR A 149 14.79 5.31 7.86
CA THR A 149 16.16 5.00 8.27
C THR A 149 16.23 4.27 9.61
N ASP A 150 15.21 4.46 10.46
CA ASP A 150 15.04 3.81 11.75
C ASP A 150 14.22 2.49 11.64
N GLY A 151 14.01 2.01 10.41
CA GLY A 151 13.23 0.82 10.14
C GLY A 151 11.71 1.04 10.18
N ALA A 152 11.24 2.29 10.26
CA ALA A 152 9.82 2.61 10.29
C ALA A 152 9.29 2.98 8.89
N ASP A 153 9.07 1.96 8.06
CA ASP A 153 8.34 2.00 6.78
C ASP A 153 8.02 0.53 6.37
N TRP A 154 7.52 0.30 5.16
CA TRP A 154 7.40 -1.01 4.55
C TRP A 154 8.44 -1.18 3.43
N PHE A 155 9.38 -2.10 3.62
CA PHE A 155 10.52 -2.26 2.74
C PHE A 155 10.25 -3.30 1.67
N ALA A 156 10.57 -2.99 0.41
CA ALA A 156 10.50 -3.92 -0.71
C ALA A 156 11.49 -3.46 -1.80
N THR A 157 12.09 -4.42 -2.50
CA THR A 157 12.88 -4.16 -3.72
C THR A 157 11.97 -3.88 -4.92
N PRO A 158 12.49 -3.32 -6.04
CA PRO A 158 11.68 -3.16 -7.25
C PRO A 158 11.12 -4.49 -7.75
N ASP A 159 11.90 -5.57 -7.64
CA ASP A 159 11.48 -6.90 -8.07
C ASP A 159 10.39 -7.49 -7.15
N ASP A 160 10.41 -7.21 -5.85
CA ASP A 160 9.33 -7.60 -4.93
C ASP A 160 8.00 -6.96 -5.33
N ILE A 161 8.04 -5.68 -5.69
CA ILE A 161 6.86 -4.92 -6.10
C ILE A 161 6.34 -5.44 -7.45
N ALA A 162 7.24 -5.70 -8.40
CA ALA A 162 6.88 -6.28 -9.70
C ALA A 162 6.25 -7.68 -9.53
N ARG A 163 6.82 -8.54 -8.68
CA ARG A 163 6.25 -9.86 -8.37
C ARG A 163 4.88 -9.76 -7.70
N ALA A 164 4.69 -8.81 -6.78
CA ALA A 164 3.40 -8.58 -6.17
C ALA A 164 2.32 -8.15 -7.17
N GLN A 165 2.65 -7.29 -8.15
CA GLN A 165 1.72 -6.93 -9.22
C GLN A 165 1.37 -8.11 -10.13
N LEU A 166 2.36 -8.91 -10.51
CA LEU A 166 2.13 -10.12 -11.31
C LEU A 166 1.28 -11.15 -10.54
N GLY A 167 1.55 -11.33 -9.24
CA GLY A 167 0.76 -12.20 -8.37
C GLY A 167 -0.70 -11.74 -8.26
N LEU A 168 -0.93 -10.43 -8.09
CA LEU A 168 -2.30 -9.87 -8.11
C LEU A 168 -2.97 -10.01 -9.47
N ALA A 169 -2.24 -9.90 -10.58
CA ALA A 169 -2.78 -10.14 -11.91
C ALA A 169 -3.20 -11.60 -12.10
N ALA A 170 -2.43 -12.55 -11.55
CA ALA A 170 -2.81 -13.96 -11.52
C ALA A 170 -4.05 -14.20 -10.64
N LEU A 171 -4.12 -13.59 -9.46
CA LEU A 171 -5.31 -13.64 -8.60
C LEU A 171 -6.54 -13.03 -9.30
N ALA A 172 -6.38 -11.97 -10.08
CA ALA A 172 -7.48 -11.35 -10.81
C ALA A 172 -8.12 -12.26 -11.87
N ALA A 173 -7.41 -13.32 -12.30
CA ALA A 173 -7.93 -14.32 -13.22
C ALA A 173 -8.77 -15.42 -12.52
N THR A 174 -8.84 -15.42 -11.20
CA THR A 174 -9.67 -16.37 -10.43
C THR A 174 -11.07 -15.79 -10.16
N PRO A 175 -12.07 -16.64 -9.86
CA PRO A 175 -13.39 -16.15 -9.45
C PRO A 175 -13.36 -15.28 -8.20
N ALA A 176 -12.50 -15.60 -7.22
CA ALA A 176 -12.36 -14.83 -5.99
C ALA A 176 -11.73 -13.45 -6.23
N GLY A 177 -10.84 -13.33 -7.21
CA GLY A 177 -10.14 -12.10 -7.54
C GLY A 177 -10.78 -11.24 -8.64
N GLU A 178 -11.97 -11.58 -9.14
CA GLU A 178 -12.65 -10.86 -10.24
C GLU A 178 -12.51 -9.31 -10.18
N PRO A 179 -12.70 -8.65 -9.02
CA PRO A 179 -12.67 -7.18 -8.95
C PRO A 179 -11.26 -6.58 -9.07
N VAL A 180 -10.23 -7.38 -8.81
CA VAL A 180 -8.84 -6.92 -8.60
C VAL A 180 -8.31 -6.18 -9.82
N ARG A 181 -8.59 -6.68 -11.03
CA ARG A 181 -8.14 -6.02 -12.28
C ARG A 181 -8.68 -4.60 -12.40
N GLY A 182 -9.95 -4.39 -12.04
CA GLY A 182 -10.60 -3.08 -12.06
C GLY A 182 -10.13 -2.18 -10.93
N ILE A 183 -9.96 -2.72 -9.73
CA ILE A 183 -9.43 -2.01 -8.55
C ILE A 183 -8.03 -1.44 -8.84
N LEU A 184 -7.13 -2.24 -9.44
CA LEU A 184 -5.77 -1.81 -9.78
C LEU A 184 -5.72 -0.79 -10.93
N ALA A 185 -6.73 -0.77 -11.80
CA ALA A 185 -6.82 0.16 -12.93
C ALA A 185 -7.58 1.46 -12.61
N ALA A 186 -8.19 1.56 -11.43
CA ALA A 186 -9.05 2.68 -11.06
C ALA A 186 -8.33 4.04 -11.06
N ASN A 187 -7.01 4.03 -10.84
CA ASN A 187 -6.13 5.17 -11.07
C ASN A 187 -4.93 4.65 -11.87
N PRO A 188 -4.76 5.01 -13.16
CA PRO A 188 -3.69 4.47 -13.98
C PRO A 188 -2.33 5.15 -13.77
N GLY A 189 -2.28 6.31 -13.10
CA GLY A 189 -1.01 6.99 -12.75
C GLY A 189 -0.13 7.41 -13.94
N LEU A 190 -0.66 7.40 -15.18
CA LEU A 190 0.03 7.77 -16.41
C LEU A 190 -0.75 8.85 -17.17
N PRO A 191 -0.08 9.69 -17.97
CA PRO A 191 -0.74 10.71 -18.79
C PRO A 191 -1.50 10.14 -20.00
N GLU A 192 -1.00 9.08 -20.64
CA GLU A 192 -1.59 8.44 -21.84
C GLU A 192 -1.83 6.93 -21.61
N PRO A 193 -2.66 6.54 -20.62
CA PRO A 193 -2.89 5.14 -20.28
C PRO A 193 -3.59 4.35 -21.39
N GLU A 194 -4.34 5.02 -22.28
CA GLU A 194 -5.05 4.43 -23.42
C GLU A 194 -4.13 3.85 -24.50
N ARG A 195 -2.82 4.05 -24.37
CA ARG A 195 -1.83 3.40 -25.24
C ARG A 195 -1.68 1.90 -24.97
N PHE A 196 -2.21 1.42 -23.84
CA PHE A 196 -2.21 0.04 -23.37
C PHE A 196 -3.65 -0.46 -23.19
N ASP A 197 -3.87 -1.77 -23.38
CA ASP A 197 -5.16 -2.43 -23.08
C ASP A 197 -5.47 -2.47 -21.57
N HIS A 198 -4.41 -2.44 -20.75
CA HIS A 198 -4.52 -2.41 -19.30
C HIS A 198 -3.36 -1.65 -18.66
N VAL A 199 -3.68 -0.83 -17.67
CA VAL A 199 -2.71 -0.25 -16.76
C VAL A 199 -3.18 -0.50 -15.33
N ALA A 200 -2.42 -1.29 -14.58
CA ALA A 200 -2.54 -1.39 -13.14
C ALA A 200 -1.48 -0.52 -12.48
N PHE A 201 -1.86 0.32 -11.51
CA PHE A 201 -0.95 1.25 -10.86
C PHE A 201 -1.09 1.30 -9.34
N LYS A 202 0.05 1.47 -8.66
CA LYS A 202 0.09 1.89 -7.27
C LYS A 202 1.28 2.82 -7.02
N GLY A 203 0.98 4.03 -6.57
CA GLY A 203 1.95 4.93 -5.95
C GLY A 203 2.03 4.75 -4.43
N GLY A 204 3.17 5.07 -3.83
CA GLY A 204 3.40 5.11 -2.39
C GLY A 204 4.44 6.16 -2.06
N SER A 205 4.26 6.84 -0.94
CA SER A 205 5.22 7.83 -0.45
C SER A 205 5.10 7.96 1.06
N SER A 206 6.22 8.25 1.70
CA SER A 206 6.33 8.75 3.07
C SER A 206 7.33 9.90 3.08
N VAL A 207 7.64 10.45 4.24
CA VAL A 207 8.69 11.46 4.36
C VAL A 207 10.03 10.83 3.94
N GLY A 208 10.62 11.37 2.87
CA GLY A 208 11.89 10.86 2.34
C GLY A 208 11.79 9.55 1.54
N THR A 209 10.59 9.09 1.15
CA THR A 209 10.44 7.90 0.29
C THR A 209 9.38 8.07 -0.80
N LEU A 210 9.61 7.42 -1.95
CA LEU A 210 8.68 7.33 -3.07
C LEU A 210 8.79 5.96 -3.74
N ALA A 211 7.65 5.40 -4.14
CA ALA A 211 7.57 4.25 -5.02
C ALA A 211 6.39 4.41 -6.00
N LEU A 212 6.63 4.19 -7.28
CA LEU A 212 5.61 4.15 -8.34
C LEU A 212 5.72 2.80 -9.04
N ALA A 213 4.63 2.06 -9.15
CA ALA A 213 4.62 0.72 -9.75
C ALA A 213 3.48 0.57 -10.75
N TYR A 214 3.83 0.10 -11.94
CA TYR A 214 2.92 -0.08 -13.07
C TYR A 214 3.05 -1.49 -13.63
N LEU A 215 1.91 -2.12 -13.92
CA LEU A 215 1.82 -3.30 -14.79
C LEU A 215 1.03 -2.88 -16.03
N LEU A 216 1.71 -2.90 -17.17
CA LEU A 216 1.23 -2.44 -18.46
C LEU A 216 0.95 -3.66 -19.33
N GLY A 217 -0.28 -3.81 -19.84
CA GLY A 217 -0.68 -4.92 -20.71
C GLY A 217 -1.13 -4.41 -22.08
N ASP A 218 -0.67 -5.07 -23.14
CA ASP A 218 -1.02 -4.79 -24.55
C ASP A 218 -1.09 -6.13 -25.30
N GLY A 219 -2.28 -6.58 -25.65
CA GLY A 219 -2.52 -7.94 -26.15
C GLY A 219 -1.98 -9.03 -25.21
N ASP A 220 -1.14 -9.92 -25.73
CA ASP A 220 -0.51 -11.01 -24.97
C ASP A 220 0.78 -10.57 -24.23
N ALA A 221 1.21 -9.32 -24.40
CA ALA A 221 2.44 -8.81 -23.80
C ALA A 221 2.15 -8.02 -22.52
N ALA A 222 3.06 -8.13 -21.54
CA ALA A 222 2.99 -7.39 -20.30
C ALA A 222 4.37 -6.91 -19.85
N TRP A 223 4.43 -5.71 -19.27
CA TRP A 223 5.65 -5.10 -18.74
C TRP A 223 5.39 -4.53 -17.35
N THR A 224 6.40 -4.63 -16.48
CA THR A 224 6.40 -3.93 -15.20
C THR A 224 7.35 -2.74 -15.24
N VAL A 225 6.91 -1.60 -14.72
CA VAL A 225 7.74 -0.41 -14.51
C VAL A 225 7.67 -0.05 -13.04
N VAL A 226 8.82 -0.06 -12.36
CA VAL A 226 8.92 0.32 -10.95
C VAL A 226 9.97 1.42 -10.80
N VAL A 227 9.57 2.55 -10.22
CA VAL A 227 10.45 3.66 -9.87
C VAL A 227 10.43 3.79 -8.36
N GLN A 228 11.59 3.67 -7.71
CA GLN A 228 11.74 3.86 -6.27
C GLN A 228 12.82 4.90 -5.98
N ALA A 229 12.59 5.72 -4.96
CA ALA A 229 13.55 6.69 -4.47
C ALA A 229 13.44 6.81 -2.94
N ALA A 230 14.57 7.03 -2.29
CA ALA A 230 14.65 7.27 -0.86
C ALA A 230 15.77 8.29 -0.58
N ALA A 231 15.55 9.14 0.42
CA ALA A 231 16.53 10.09 0.90
C ALA A 231 16.49 10.21 2.42
N GLY A 232 17.65 10.50 3.01
CA GLY A 232 17.79 10.76 4.45
C GLY A 232 17.32 12.15 4.86
N ASP A 233 17.18 13.06 3.89
CA ASP A 233 16.56 14.38 4.06
C ASP A 233 15.35 14.47 3.10
N ALA A 234 14.20 14.90 3.60
CA ALA A 234 12.99 15.03 2.79
C ALA A 234 13.15 16.05 1.64
N ALA A 235 13.99 17.07 1.83
CA ALA A 235 14.26 18.10 0.82
C ALA A 235 14.89 17.51 -0.46
N ASP A 236 15.59 16.38 -0.35
CA ASP A 236 16.27 15.74 -1.48
C ASP A 236 15.30 14.98 -2.42
N LEU A 237 14.02 14.80 -2.03
CA LEU A 237 12.97 14.17 -2.87
C LEU A 237 11.84 15.12 -3.30
N GLU A 238 12.02 16.44 -3.16
CA GLU A 238 10.95 17.43 -3.42
C GLU A 238 10.36 17.38 -4.84
N ARG A 239 11.14 16.94 -5.85
CA ARG A 239 10.67 16.87 -7.25
C ARG A 239 9.99 15.53 -7.57
N GLN A 240 8.95 15.17 -6.84
CA GLN A 240 8.18 13.93 -7.08
C GLN A 240 7.69 13.80 -8.54
N SER A 241 7.34 14.93 -9.19
CA SER A 241 6.93 14.96 -10.60
C SER A 241 8.01 14.46 -11.56
N ALA A 242 9.29 14.60 -11.23
CA ALA A 242 10.37 14.09 -12.07
C ALA A 242 10.38 12.55 -12.10
N TYR A 243 10.10 11.90 -10.97
CA TYR A 243 10.01 10.44 -10.89
C TYR A 243 8.79 9.90 -11.62
N ALA A 244 7.65 10.61 -11.54
CA ALA A 244 6.49 10.29 -12.38
C ALA A 244 6.80 10.46 -13.87
N GLY A 245 7.59 11.48 -14.24
CA GLY A 245 8.10 11.66 -15.59
C GLY A 245 8.94 10.47 -16.08
N LEU A 246 9.85 9.94 -15.25
CA LEU A 246 10.64 8.75 -15.59
C LEU A 246 9.75 7.53 -15.89
N ALA A 247 8.69 7.32 -15.10
CA ALA A 247 7.75 6.23 -15.35
C ALA A 247 6.95 6.45 -16.64
N ALA A 248 6.51 7.69 -16.91
CA ALA A 248 5.80 8.04 -18.14
C ALA A 248 6.68 7.87 -19.38
N ASP A 249 7.94 8.28 -19.33
CA ASP A 249 8.90 8.12 -20.43
C ASP A 249 9.16 6.62 -20.71
N ALA A 250 9.32 5.81 -19.66
CA ALA A 250 9.46 4.36 -19.81
C ALA A 250 8.22 3.72 -20.45
N ALA A 251 7.01 4.13 -20.03
CA ALA A 251 5.77 3.66 -20.62
C ALA A 251 5.63 4.07 -22.09
N ALA A 252 5.99 5.32 -22.44
CA ALA A 252 5.98 5.79 -23.82
C ALA A 252 6.91 4.97 -24.73
N LEU A 253 8.13 4.67 -24.26
CA LEU A 253 9.08 3.83 -24.99
C LEU A 253 8.56 2.40 -25.22
N ILE A 254 7.90 1.81 -24.23
CA ILE A 254 7.28 0.48 -24.36
C ILE A 254 6.18 0.52 -25.43
N ALA A 255 5.30 1.52 -25.37
CA ALA A 255 4.17 1.63 -26.30
C ALA A 255 4.58 2.01 -27.74
N ASP A 256 5.73 2.65 -27.93
CA ASP A 256 6.31 2.87 -29.27
C ASP A 256 6.94 1.59 -29.82
N GLY A 257 7.60 0.81 -28.96
CA GLY A 257 8.25 -0.46 -29.32
C GLY A 257 7.28 -1.61 -29.61
N SER A 258 6.09 -1.63 -29.01
CA SER A 258 5.08 -2.69 -29.25
C SER A 258 4.34 -2.55 -30.59
N ARG A 259 4.41 -1.37 -31.22
CA ARG A 259 3.66 -1.03 -32.45
C ARG A 259 4.49 -1.09 -33.74
N GLY A 260 5.80 -1.37 -33.65
CA GLY A 260 6.72 -1.49 -34.79
C GLY A 260 7.01 -2.93 -35.18
#